data_AF-A0A969KDD8-F1
#
_entry.id   AF-A0A969KDD8-F1
#
_cell.length_a   1.000
_cell.length_b   1.000
_cell.length_c   1.000
_cell.angle_alpha   90.00
_cell.angle_beta   90.00
_cell.angle_gamma   90.00
#
_symmetry.space_group_name_H-M   'P 1'
#
loop_
_entity.id
_entity.type
_entity.pdbx_description
1 polymer ?
#
loop_
_entity_poly.entity_id
_entity_poly.type
_entity_poly.pdbx_seq_one_letter_code
_entity_poly.pdbx_strand_id
1 'polypeptide(L)'
;MTVTPSLRERRRQMLRDEIIQAAQNLIAEKGHILMSMDELAARVGISKPTLYSYFDTKDALIVAAATRKLQQVLDVLGEEPSGQTPLQRLVLALKVIIQNQIDMQALTLRPWTPELFAFLCEHRRPTRSWTRLIWRL
;
A
#
# COMPACT_ATOMS: atom_id res chain seq x y z
N MET A 1 -17.03 4.41 -27.15
CA MET A 1 -16.11 5.46 -27.65
C MET A 1 -14.99 5.61 -26.63
N THR A 2 -13.81 5.05 -26.87
CA THR A 2 -12.65 5.22 -25.97
C THR A 2 -11.92 6.50 -26.35
N VAL A 3 -12.16 7.58 -25.60
CA VAL A 3 -11.40 8.82 -25.75
C VAL A 3 -9.95 8.53 -25.36
N THR A 4 -9.02 8.69 -26.30
CA THR A 4 -7.60 8.50 -26.00
C THR A 4 -7.13 9.65 -25.11
N PRO A 5 -6.61 9.40 -23.89
CA PRO A 5 -6.25 10.47 -22.97
C PRO A 5 -5.09 11.29 -23.52
N SER A 6 -5.20 12.62 -23.42
CA SER A 6 -4.16 13.56 -23.84
C SER A 6 -2.86 13.34 -23.05
N LEU A 7 -1.72 13.79 -23.58
CA LEU A 7 -0.43 13.69 -22.88
C LEU A 7 -0.44 14.39 -21.51
N ARG A 8 -1.20 15.49 -21.39
CA ARG A 8 -1.39 16.20 -20.12
C ARG A 8 -2.15 15.35 -19.11
N GLU A 9 -3.24 14.71 -19.54
CA GLU A 9 -4.04 13.85 -18.67
C GLU A 9 -3.26 12.61 -18.21
N ARG A 10 -2.48 12.00 -19.11
CA ARG A 10 -1.61 10.86 -18.75
C ARG A 10 -0.57 11.26 -17.70
N ARG A 11 0.11 12.41 -17.87
CA ARG A 11 1.08 12.91 -16.89
C ARG A 11 0.42 13.19 -15.53
N ARG A 12 -0.77 13.79 -15.55
CA ARG A 12 -1.55 14.04 -14.35
C ARG A 12 -1.89 12.73 -13.62
N GLN A 13 -2.35 11.72 -14.35
CA GLN A 13 -2.66 10.41 -13.79
C GLN A 13 -1.40 9.72 -13.23
N MET A 14 -0.28 9.74 -13.95
CA MET A 14 0.99 9.17 -13.48
C MET A 14 1.44 9.82 -12.17
N LEU A 15 1.38 11.15 -12.07
CA LEU A 15 1.75 11.84 -10.83
C LEU A 15 0.78 11.52 -9.69
N ARG A 16 -0.52 11.42 -9.98
CA ARG A 16 -1.51 10.97 -8.99
C ARG A 16 -1.16 9.59 -8.45
N ASP A 17 -0.79 8.66 -9.32
CA ASP A 17 -0.41 7.30 -8.94
C ASP A 17 0.91 7.28 -8.16
N GLU A 18 1.86 8.13 -8.49
CA GLU A 18 3.11 8.30 -7.74
C GLU A 18 2.86 8.82 -6.32
N ILE A 19 2.00 9.83 -6.17
CA ILE A 19 1.59 10.36 -4.86
C ILE A 19 0.95 9.27 -4.01
N ILE A 20 0.02 8.48 -4.58
CA ILE A 20 -0.64 7.40 -3.84
C ILE A 20 0.37 6.33 -3.42
N GLN A 21 1.31 5.97 -4.30
CA GLN A 21 2.33 4.97 -3.99
C GLN A 21 3.27 5.44 -2.87
N ALA A 22 3.69 6.70 -2.92
CA ALA A 22 4.52 7.29 -1.87
C ALA A 22 3.77 7.38 -0.53
N ALA A 23 2.47 7.68 -0.55
CA ALA A 23 1.63 7.67 0.64
C ALA A 23 1.50 6.26 1.25
N GLN A 24 1.26 5.22 0.43
CA GLN A 24 1.25 3.83 0.91
C GLN A 24 2.56 3.45 1.60
N ASN A 25 3.70 3.85 1.02
CA ASN A 25 5.02 3.58 1.60
C ASN A 25 5.19 4.30 2.96
N LEU A 26 4.85 5.59 3.05
CA LEU A 26 4.92 6.33 4.32
C LEU A 26 3.98 5.75 5.38
N ILE A 27 2.78 5.33 5.01
CA ILE A 27 1.84 4.66 5.92
C ILE A 27 2.42 3.32 6.41
N ALA A 28 3.10 2.56 5.54
CA ALA A 28 3.71 1.28 5.91
C ALA A 28 5.03 1.42 6.71
N GLU A 29 5.72 2.54 6.55
CA GLU A 29 6.91 2.88 7.33
C GLU A 29 6.54 3.35 8.72
N LYS A 30 5.54 4.25 8.83
CA LYS A 30 5.27 4.94 10.09
C LYS A 30 3.83 5.17 10.51
N GLY A 31 2.89 4.55 9.82
CA GLY A 31 1.47 4.74 10.07
C GLY A 31 0.96 6.09 9.55
N HIS A 32 -0.34 6.13 9.29
CA HIS A 32 -0.99 7.32 8.76
C HIS A 32 -1.04 8.49 9.75
N ILE A 33 -1.05 8.23 11.06
CA ILE A 33 -1.09 9.29 12.09
C ILE A 33 0.18 10.16 12.02
N LEU A 34 1.36 9.53 11.97
CA LEU A 34 2.66 10.22 11.98
C LEU A 34 3.10 10.76 10.61
N MET A 35 2.40 10.40 9.54
CA MET A 35 2.63 10.96 8.20
C MET A 35 2.22 12.44 8.14
N SER A 36 2.97 13.26 7.41
CA SER A 36 2.58 14.64 7.08
C SER A 36 2.50 14.86 5.57
N MET A 37 1.68 15.84 5.15
CA MET A 37 1.58 16.23 3.74
C MET A 37 2.88 16.88 3.23
N ASP A 38 3.62 17.57 4.10
CA ASP A 38 4.90 18.20 3.75
C ASP A 38 5.98 17.18 3.40
N GLU A 39 6.14 16.17 4.24
CA GLU A 39 7.07 15.07 4.00
C GLU A 39 6.71 14.26 2.76
N LEU A 40 5.42 14.04 2.51
CA LEU A 40 4.97 13.36 1.30
C LEU A 40 5.31 14.19 0.05
N ALA A 41 5.02 15.49 0.07
CA ALA A 41 5.36 16.41 -1.02
C ALA A 41 6.87 16.39 -1.30
N ALA A 42 7.70 16.44 -0.26
CA ALA A 42 9.14 16.33 -0.36
C ALA A 42 9.59 14.97 -0.93
N ARG A 43 8.95 13.87 -0.53
CA ARG A 43 9.28 12.52 -0.99
C ARG A 43 8.93 12.28 -2.46
N VAL A 44 7.85 12.88 -2.95
CA VAL A 44 7.44 12.84 -4.37
C VAL A 44 8.21 13.89 -5.20
N GLY A 45 8.81 14.90 -4.58
CA GLY A 45 9.51 15.97 -5.28
C GLY A 45 8.57 17.03 -5.87
N ILE A 46 7.42 17.28 -5.23
CA ILE A 46 6.43 18.28 -5.64
C ILE A 46 6.20 19.33 -4.57
N SER A 47 5.61 20.46 -4.95
CA SER A 47 5.22 21.49 -3.98
C SER A 47 3.98 21.06 -3.18
N LYS A 48 3.85 21.55 -1.94
CA LYS A 48 2.67 21.32 -1.10
C LYS A 48 1.36 21.79 -1.79
N PRO A 49 1.28 22.98 -2.43
CA PRO A 49 0.11 23.36 -3.22
C PRO A 49 -0.20 22.39 -4.37
N THR A 50 0.84 21.88 -5.06
CA THR A 50 0.65 20.87 -6.11
C THR A 50 0.03 19.60 -5.51
N LEU A 51 0.52 19.11 -4.37
CA LEU A 51 -0.07 17.94 -3.71
C LEU A 51 -1.55 18.16 -3.36
N TYR A 52 -1.90 19.31 -2.79
CA TYR A 52 -3.29 19.63 -2.45
C TYR A 52 -4.20 19.75 -3.69
N SER A 53 -3.66 20.09 -4.87
CA SER A 53 -4.46 20.07 -6.11
C SER A 53 -4.89 18.67 -6.57
N TYR A 54 -4.26 17.61 -6.05
CA TYR A 54 -4.66 16.21 -6.28
C TYR A 54 -5.48 15.62 -5.14
N PHE A 55 -5.22 16.05 -3.90
CA PHE A 55 -5.85 15.54 -2.70
C PHE A 55 -6.10 16.68 -1.71
N ASP A 56 -7.36 17.10 -1.61
CA ASP A 56 -7.76 18.25 -0.79
C ASP A 56 -7.44 18.07 0.69
N THR A 57 -7.45 16.82 1.19
CA THR A 57 -7.16 16.50 2.58
C THR A 57 -6.26 15.27 2.72
N LYS A 58 -5.57 15.17 3.87
CA LYS A 58 -4.78 14.00 4.25
C LYS A 58 -5.67 12.73 4.28
N ASP A 59 -6.91 12.86 4.76
CA ASP A 59 -7.85 11.73 4.82
C ASP A 59 -8.29 11.26 3.43
N ALA A 60 -8.56 12.17 2.49
CA ALA A 60 -8.88 11.82 1.12
C ALA A 60 -7.74 11.04 0.44
N LEU A 61 -6.50 11.43 0.72
CA LEU A 61 -5.31 10.70 0.26
C LEU A 61 -5.20 9.32 0.93
N ILE A 62 -5.41 9.23 2.24
CA ILE A 62 -5.36 7.95 2.97
C ILE A 62 -6.41 6.99 2.42
N VAL A 63 -7.63 7.46 2.16
CA VAL A 63 -8.70 6.66 1.55
C VAL A 63 -8.26 6.18 0.17
N ALA A 64 -7.73 7.06 -0.68
CA ALA A 64 -7.25 6.67 -2.01
C ALA A 64 -6.12 5.62 -1.94
N ALA A 65 -5.18 5.78 -1.01
CA ALA A 65 -4.10 4.83 -0.77
C ALA A 65 -4.61 3.46 -0.29
N ALA A 66 -5.57 3.46 0.64
CA ALA A 66 -6.22 2.25 1.14
C ALA A 66 -7.03 1.55 0.03
N THR A 67 -7.82 2.29 -0.74
CA THR A 67 -8.59 1.75 -1.87
C THR A 67 -7.68 1.11 -2.91
N ARG A 68 -6.59 1.79 -3.32
CA ARG A 68 -5.62 1.20 -4.25
C ARG A 68 -4.97 -0.05 -3.67
N LYS A 69 -4.67 -0.07 -2.38
CA LYS A 69 -4.07 -1.24 -1.72
C LYS A 69 -5.03 -2.42 -1.69
N LEU A 70 -6.31 -2.17 -1.39
CA LEU A 70 -7.36 -3.19 -1.46
C LEU A 70 -7.50 -3.75 -2.87
N GLN A 71 -7.47 -2.89 -3.89
CA GLN A 71 -7.51 -3.34 -5.27
C GLN A 71 -6.32 -4.23 -5.61
N GLN A 72 -5.10 -3.85 -5.24
CA GLN A 72 -3.91 -4.69 -5.42
C GLN A 72 -4.03 -6.05 -4.73
N VAL A 73 -4.66 -6.10 -3.54
CA VAL A 73 -4.95 -7.36 -2.84
C VAL A 73 -5.94 -8.20 -3.63
N LEU A 74 -7.02 -7.60 -4.14
CA LEU A 74 -8.02 -8.29 -4.94
C LEU A 74 -7.43 -8.81 -6.26
N ASP A 75 -6.55 -8.04 -6.90
CA ASP A 75 -5.90 -8.44 -8.14
C ASP A 75 -5.04 -9.70 -7.92
N VAL A 76 -4.24 -9.72 -6.84
CA VAL A 76 -3.46 -10.91 -6.44
C VAL A 76 -4.34 -12.13 -6.16
N LEU A 77 -5.52 -11.93 -5.60
CA LEU A 77 -6.50 -13.01 -5.36
C LEU A 77 -7.28 -13.40 -6.62
N GLY A 78 -7.30 -12.53 -7.65
CA GLY A 78 -7.95 -12.78 -8.93
C GLY A 78 -7.06 -13.53 -9.93
N GLU A 79 -5.73 -13.39 -9.81
CA GLU A 79 -4.73 -14.06 -10.67
C GLU A 79 -4.50 -15.56 -10.34
N GLU A 80 -5.49 -16.24 -9.76
CA GLU A 80 -5.32 -17.59 -9.22
C GLU A 80 -4.91 -18.64 -10.29
N PRO A 81 -3.86 -19.43 -10.03
CA PRO A 81 -3.54 -20.61 -10.82
C PRO A 81 -4.66 -21.65 -10.74
N SER A 82 -5.12 -22.13 -11.90
CA SER A 82 -6.03 -23.28 -11.97
C SER A 82 -5.41 -24.49 -11.26
N GLY A 83 -6.08 -25.04 -10.23
CA GLY A 83 -5.68 -26.28 -9.55
C GLY A 83 -5.63 -26.25 -8.02
N GLN A 84 -5.91 -25.11 -7.38
CA GLN A 84 -5.94 -25.04 -5.91
C GLN A 84 -7.27 -25.54 -5.32
N THR A 85 -7.21 -26.21 -4.18
CA THR A 85 -8.39 -26.59 -3.38
C THR A 85 -9.01 -25.36 -2.72
N PRO A 86 -10.32 -25.38 -2.37
CA PRO A 86 -10.97 -24.27 -1.65
C PRO A 86 -10.27 -23.85 -0.36
N LEU A 87 -9.66 -24.78 0.37
CA LEU A 87 -8.90 -24.48 1.58
C LEU A 87 -7.60 -23.73 1.29
N GLN A 88 -6.87 -24.10 0.23
CA GLN A 88 -5.65 -23.38 -0.18
C GLN A 88 -5.96 -21.93 -0.57
N ARG A 89 -7.09 -21.72 -1.23
CA ARG A 89 -7.59 -20.37 -1.59
C ARG A 89 -7.91 -19.53 -0.35
N LEU A 90 -8.60 -20.12 0.63
CA LEU A 90 -8.87 -19.44 1.91
C LEU A 90 -7.57 -19.09 2.64
N VAL A 91 -6.60 -20.02 2.69
CA VAL A 91 -5.30 -19.78 3.32
C VAL A 91 -4.53 -18.66 2.60
N LEU A 92 -4.55 -18.62 1.26
CA LEU A 92 -3.93 -17.54 0.48
C LEU A 92 -4.60 -16.18 0.79
N ALA A 93 -5.93 -16.12 0.74
CA ALA A 93 -6.69 -14.91 1.07
C ALA A 93 -6.38 -14.40 2.48
N LEU A 94 -6.38 -15.29 3.48
CA LEU A 94 -6.03 -14.93 4.86
C LEU A 94 -4.59 -14.43 4.97
N LYS A 95 -3.62 -15.09 4.32
CA LYS A 95 -2.22 -14.64 4.30
C LYS A 95 -2.08 -13.23 3.71
N VAL A 96 -2.73 -12.98 2.58
CA VAL A 96 -2.68 -11.67 1.90
C VAL A 96 -3.34 -10.59 2.76
N ILE A 97 -4.51 -10.87 3.34
CA ILE A 97 -5.24 -9.92 4.20
C ILE A 97 -4.45 -9.61 5.47
N ILE A 98 -3.92 -10.62 6.15
CA ILE A 98 -3.14 -10.44 7.39
C ILE A 98 -1.85 -9.67 7.09
N GLN A 99 -1.13 -10.02 6.01
CA GLN A 99 0.08 -9.29 5.63
C GLN A 99 -0.23 -7.83 5.30
N ASN A 100 -1.33 -7.58 4.58
CA ASN A 100 -1.76 -6.22 4.28
C ASN A 100 -2.12 -5.43 5.55
N GLN A 101 -2.79 -6.05 6.52
CA GLN A 101 -3.07 -5.41 7.81
C GLN A 101 -1.80 -5.09 8.58
N ILE A 102 -0.83 -6.01 8.62
CA ILE A 102 0.48 -5.78 9.25
C ILE A 102 1.21 -4.62 8.56
N ASP A 103 1.25 -4.60 7.23
CA ASP A 103 1.92 -3.56 6.45
C ASP A 103 1.24 -2.19 6.65
N MET A 104 -0.09 -2.12 6.61
CA MET A 104 -0.85 -0.87 6.75
C MET A 104 -0.93 -0.36 8.20
N GLN A 105 -0.79 -1.25 9.19
CA GLN A 105 -0.83 -0.92 10.62
C GLN A 105 0.54 -0.93 11.29
N ALA A 106 1.63 -1.01 10.51
CA ALA A 106 2.97 -1.31 11.02
C ALA A 106 3.47 -0.37 12.14
N LEU A 107 2.88 0.81 12.37
CA LEU A 107 3.11 1.62 13.59
C LEU A 107 1.84 2.08 14.33
N THR A 108 0.62 1.72 13.92
CA THR A 108 -0.61 2.12 14.64
C THR A 108 -1.09 1.08 15.64
N LEU A 109 -0.72 -0.19 15.46
CA LEU A 109 -0.71 -1.13 16.58
C LEU A 109 0.59 -0.89 17.35
N ARG A 110 0.62 0.16 18.19
CA ARG A 110 1.37 0.04 19.43
C ARG A 110 0.78 -1.19 20.10
N PRO A 111 1.46 -2.35 20.14
CA PRO A 111 0.96 -3.43 20.95
C PRO A 111 0.85 -2.86 22.36
N TRP A 112 -0.12 -3.34 23.14
CA TRP A 112 -0.25 -2.96 24.54
C TRP A 112 1.04 -3.18 25.36
N THR A 113 2.07 -3.81 24.79
CA THR A 113 3.38 -4.03 25.40
C THR A 113 4.54 -3.78 24.39
N PRO A 114 5.62 -3.07 24.80
CA PRO A 114 6.83 -2.84 23.98
C PRO A 114 7.52 -4.11 23.45
N GLU A 115 7.36 -5.24 24.14
CA GLU A 115 8.02 -6.52 23.86
C GLU A 115 7.52 -7.18 22.57
N LEU A 116 6.21 -7.09 22.31
CA LEU A 116 5.60 -7.59 21.08
C LEU A 116 6.05 -6.78 19.86
N PHE A 117 6.29 -5.47 20.04
CA PHE A 117 6.77 -4.60 18.97
C PHE A 117 8.21 -4.92 18.61
N ALA A 118 9.08 -5.06 19.63
CA ALA A 118 10.46 -5.50 19.44
C ALA A 118 10.53 -6.85 18.72
N PHE A 119 9.71 -7.82 19.16
CA PHE A 119 9.60 -9.13 18.51
C PHE A 119 9.19 -9.02 17.04
N LEU A 120 8.15 -8.24 16.73
CA LEU A 120 7.68 -8.05 15.36
C LEU A 120 8.70 -7.31 14.48
N CYS A 121 9.42 -6.31 15.02
CA CYS A 121 10.48 -5.60 14.30
C CYS A 121 11.70 -6.49 14.05
N GLU A 122 12.12 -7.28 15.03
CA GLU A 122 13.25 -8.21 14.93
C GLU A 122 12.97 -9.34 13.92
N HIS A 123 11.70 -9.77 13.82
CA HIS A 123 11.25 -10.79 12.87
C HIS A 123 10.69 -10.20 11.56
N ARG A 124 10.66 -8.87 11.40
CA ARG A 124 10.29 -8.19 10.15
C ARG A 124 11.40 -8.43 9.13
N ARG A 125 11.32 -9.54 8.38
CA ARG A 125 12.22 -9.74 7.24
C ARG A 125 11.99 -8.60 6.24
N PRO A 126 13.05 -7.89 5.81
CA PRO A 126 12.90 -6.82 4.82
C PRO A 126 12.23 -7.42 3.58
N THR A 127 11.09 -6.84 3.20
CA THR A 127 10.24 -7.23 2.08
C THR A 127 10.89 -6.93 0.72
N ARG A 128 12.05 -7.54 0.47
CA ARG A 128 12.69 -7.62 -0.84
C ARG A 128 13.00 -9.09 -1.13
N SER A 129 12.12 -9.75 -1.91
CA SER A 129 12.34 -11.01 -2.68
C SER A 129 11.34 -12.16 -2.50
N TRP A 130 10.11 -11.94 -2.04
CA TRP A 130 9.09 -13.01 -2.00
C TRP A 130 8.50 -13.40 -3.37
N THR A 131 8.82 -12.69 -4.46
CA THR A 131 8.52 -13.12 -5.84
C THR A 131 9.15 -14.48 -6.18
N ARG A 132 10.15 -14.95 -5.42
CA ARG A 132 10.74 -16.29 -5.57
C ARG A 132 10.01 -17.41 -4.82
N LEU A 133 9.11 -17.10 -3.88
CA LEU A 133 8.37 -18.09 -3.10
C LEU A 133 6.99 -18.42 -3.65
N ILE A 134 6.47 -17.59 -4.57
CA ILE A 134 5.21 -17.83 -5.30
C ILE A 134 5.30 -19.04 -6.24
N TRP A 135 6.50 -19.50 -6.62
CA TRP A 135 6.71 -20.61 -7.56
C TRP A 135 7.15 -21.94 -6.92
N ARG A 136 7.04 -22.09 -5.59
CA ARG A 136 7.60 -23.27 -4.89
C ARG A 136 6.62 -24.07 -4.02
N LEU A 137 5.32 -23.79 -4.10
CA LEU A 137 4.25 -24.59 -3.50
C LEU A 137 3.10 -24.72 -4.49
#